data_AF-A0A7W1R9L4-F1
#
_entry.id   AF-A0A7W1R9L4-F1
#
_cell.length_a   1.000
_cell.length_b   1.000
_cell.length_c   1.000
_cell.angle_alpha   90.00
_cell.angle_beta   90.00
_cell.angle_gamma   90.00
#
_symmetry.space_group_name_H-M   'P 1'
#
loop_
_entity.id
_entity.type
_entity.pdbx_description
1 polymer ?
#
loop_
_entity_poly.entity_id
_entity_poly.type
_entity_poly.pdbx_seq_one_letter_code
_entity_poly.pdbx_strand_id
1 'polypeptide(L)'
;MSAALLRMDDVRRLRFKEDLNTPEIELFARVAQEGGRFVFTPEYLSEYRIHARSATTMGLRSERLVKYLAAIPVSAEGEPHKREFMAGLLVDAVGRCLRHNEREQARQFLQHEYYPRPHALTHYAQELCASLPGPLGCRAYRLMQGLKRT
;
A
#
# COMPACT_ATOMS: atom_id res chain seq x y z
N MET A 1 -2.36 7.23 14.22
CA MET A 1 -2.84 7.94 13.02
C MET A 1 -2.35 9.37 13.10
N SER A 2 -2.00 10.00 11.98
CA SER A 2 -1.51 11.39 11.94
C SER A 2 -2.61 12.34 11.46
N ALA A 3 -2.49 13.60 11.84
CA ALA A 3 -3.24 14.71 11.26
C ALA A 3 -2.25 15.72 10.68
N ALA A 4 -2.63 16.40 9.61
CA ALA A 4 -1.78 17.37 8.94
C ALA A 4 -2.59 18.60 8.54
N LEU A 5 -1.97 19.78 8.70
CA LEU A 5 -2.46 21.02 8.11
C LEU A 5 -1.75 21.22 6.79
N LEU A 6 -2.53 21.44 5.73
CA LEU A 6 -2.03 21.68 4.38
C LEU A 6 -2.48 23.05 3.90
N ARG A 7 -1.66 23.67 3.05
CA ARG A 7 -2.07 24.88 2.33
C ARG A 7 -3.24 24.56 1.41
N MET A 8 -4.28 25.39 1.46
CA MET A 8 -5.49 25.18 0.67
C MET A 8 -5.20 25.14 -0.84
N ASP A 9 -4.28 25.97 -1.31
CA ASP A 9 -3.93 26.04 -2.73
C ASP A 9 -3.29 24.75 -3.24
N ASP A 10 -2.44 24.10 -2.44
CA ASP A 10 -1.84 22.81 -2.78
C ASP A 10 -2.91 21.72 -2.87
N VAL A 11 -3.85 21.68 -1.92
CA VAL A 11 -4.96 20.71 -1.93
C VAL A 11 -5.86 20.93 -3.15
N ARG A 12 -6.22 22.18 -3.48
CA ARG A 12 -7.08 22.50 -4.62
C ARG A 12 -6.44 22.15 -5.96
N ARG A 13 -5.14 22.39 -6.09
CA ARG A 13 -4.38 22.18 -7.32
C ARG A 13 -4.09 20.69 -7.54
N LEU A 14 -3.59 19.99 -6.52
CA LEU A 14 -3.22 18.58 -6.65
C LEU A 14 -4.42 17.65 -6.58
N ARG A 15 -5.44 17.99 -5.78
CA ARG A 15 -6.66 17.22 -5.50
C ARG A 15 -6.41 15.83 -4.93
N PHE A 16 -7.39 15.29 -4.22
CA PHE A 16 -7.33 13.89 -3.78
C PHE A 16 -7.61 12.93 -4.94
N LYS A 17 -6.95 11.78 -4.92
CA LYS A 17 -7.33 10.65 -5.77
C LYS A 17 -8.52 9.93 -5.14
N GLU A 18 -9.72 10.24 -5.61
CA GLU A 18 -10.99 9.72 -5.05
C GLU A 18 -11.12 8.19 -5.14
N ASP A 19 -10.29 7.56 -5.95
CA ASP A 19 -10.28 6.13 -6.18
C ASP A 19 -9.47 5.36 -5.11
N LEU A 20 -8.75 6.08 -4.24
CA LEU A 20 -8.02 5.60 -3.06
C LEU A 20 -8.85 5.74 -1.77
N ASN A 21 -8.66 4.82 -0.83
CA ASN A 21 -9.23 4.94 0.53
C ASN A 21 -8.26 5.57 1.55
N THR A 22 -7.01 5.84 1.15
CA THR A 22 -6.03 6.66 1.87
C THR A 22 -5.37 7.64 0.89
N PRO A 23 -6.16 8.57 0.31
CA PRO A 23 -5.66 9.50 -0.70
C PRO A 23 -4.63 10.48 -0.14
N GLU A 24 -4.59 10.68 1.17
CA GLU A 24 -3.64 11.57 1.85
C GLU A 24 -2.19 11.15 1.67
N ILE A 25 -1.89 9.84 1.63
CA ILE A 25 -0.51 9.33 1.45
C ILE A 25 0.02 9.75 0.08
N GLU A 26 -0.81 9.56 -0.95
CA GLU A 26 -0.49 9.94 -2.32
C GLU A 26 -0.38 11.45 -2.48
N LEU A 27 -1.28 12.21 -1.84
CA LEU A 27 -1.24 13.67 -1.86
C LEU A 27 0.05 14.20 -1.22
N PHE A 28 0.43 13.69 -0.04
CA PHE A 28 1.64 14.13 0.65
C PHE A 28 2.89 13.83 -0.18
N ALA A 29 2.95 12.68 -0.85
CA ALA A 29 4.05 12.33 -1.73
C ALA A 29 4.18 13.32 -2.91
N ARG A 30 3.05 13.72 -3.53
CA ARG A 30 3.06 14.71 -4.61
C ARG A 30 3.41 16.12 -4.12
N VAL A 31 2.92 16.54 -2.96
CA VAL A 31 3.32 17.81 -2.33
C VAL A 31 4.83 17.83 -2.10
N ALA A 32 5.40 16.75 -1.56
CA ALA A 32 6.85 16.63 -1.37
C ALA A 32 7.63 16.67 -2.70
N GLN A 33 7.12 16.00 -3.73
CA GLN A 33 7.72 15.98 -5.07
C GLN A 33 7.85 17.39 -5.68
N GLU A 34 6.89 18.28 -5.40
CA GLU A 34 6.92 19.67 -5.89
C GLU A 34 7.76 20.61 -4.99
N GLY A 35 8.55 20.05 -4.07
CA GLY A 35 9.40 20.82 -3.16
C GLY A 35 8.69 21.29 -1.88
N GLY A 36 7.46 20.82 -1.65
CA GLY A 36 6.77 21.02 -0.38
C GLY A 36 7.56 20.40 0.78
N ARG A 37 7.57 21.07 1.93
CA ARG A 37 8.26 20.62 3.14
C ARG A 37 7.25 20.40 4.25
N PHE A 38 7.44 19.31 4.99
CA PHE A 38 6.62 18.96 6.14
C PHE A 38 7.38 19.25 7.42
N VAL A 39 6.73 19.94 8.34
CA VAL A 39 7.23 20.15 9.70
C VAL A 39 6.44 19.21 10.61
N PHE A 40 7.16 18.33 11.29
CA PHE A 40 6.58 17.42 12.25
C PHE A 40 6.62 18.08 13.64
N THR A 41 5.45 18.19 14.26
CA THR A 41 5.31 18.68 15.62
C THR A 41 4.69 17.59 16.50
N PRO A 42 5.19 17.40 17.74
CA PRO A 42 4.58 16.46 18.69
C PRO A 42 3.30 17.02 19.34
N GLU A 43 2.93 18.26 19.03
CA GLU A 43 1.76 18.91 19.63
C GLU A 43 0.45 18.24 19.21
N TYR A 44 -0.52 18.29 20.13
CA TYR A 44 -1.84 17.74 19.91
C TYR A 44 -2.60 18.57 18.85
N LEU A 45 -2.98 17.93 17.75
CA LEU A 45 -3.72 18.58 16.66
C LEU A 45 -5.20 18.14 16.62
N SER A 46 -5.46 16.84 16.75
CA SER A 46 -6.82 16.32 16.64
C SER A 46 -6.98 14.94 17.29
N GLU A 47 -8.17 14.66 17.78
CA GLU A 47 -8.61 13.33 18.19
C GLU A 47 -8.96 12.47 16.97
N TYR A 48 -8.47 11.23 16.95
CA TYR A 48 -8.89 10.24 15.96
C TYR A 48 -9.83 9.21 16.58
N ARG A 49 -11.02 9.06 15.99
CA ARG A 49 -12.00 8.05 16.38
C ARG A 49 -11.90 6.84 15.46
N ILE A 50 -11.66 5.67 16.04
CA ILE A 50 -11.64 4.41 15.30
C ILE A 50 -13.05 3.85 15.26
N HIS A 51 -13.65 3.85 14.08
CA HIS A 51 -14.91 3.14 13.83
C HIS A 51 -14.61 1.77 13.25
N ALA A 52 -15.21 0.71 13.80
CA ALA A 52 -14.98 -0.68 13.36
C ALA A 52 -15.36 -0.96 11.88
N ARG A 53 -16.07 -0.04 11.23
CA ARG A 53 -16.46 -0.09 9.81
C ARG A 53 -15.78 0.96 8.95
N SER A 54 -14.72 1.60 9.44
CA SER A 54 -13.97 2.58 8.64
C SER A 54 -13.39 1.93 7.38
N ALA A 55 -13.22 2.72 6.32
CA ALA A 55 -12.56 2.22 5.11
C ALA A 55 -11.11 1.72 5.38
N THR A 56 -10.49 2.20 6.47
CA THR A 56 -9.19 1.73 6.95
C THR A 56 -9.24 0.35 7.60
N THR A 57 -10.37 -0.08 8.17
CA THR A 57 -10.54 -1.42 8.77
C THR A 57 -10.85 -2.51 7.75
N MET A 58 -11.40 -2.16 6.58
CA MET A 58 -11.55 -3.12 5.45
C MET A 58 -10.26 -3.34 4.64
N GLY A 59 -9.17 -2.70 5.06
CA GLY A 59 -7.86 -2.75 4.43
C GLY A 59 -7.68 -1.70 3.32
N LEU A 60 -6.45 -1.18 3.19
CA LEU A 60 -6.06 -0.16 2.20
C LEU A 60 -6.28 -0.62 0.75
N ARG A 61 -6.65 0.20 -0.22
CA ARG A 61 -6.64 -0.23 -1.64
C ARG A 61 -5.19 -0.22 -2.16
N SER A 62 -4.36 -1.08 -1.56
CA SER A 62 -2.91 -1.10 -1.75
C SER A 62 -2.53 -1.28 -3.22
N GLU A 63 -3.35 -1.99 -4.00
CA GLU A 63 -3.10 -2.21 -5.43
C GLU A 63 -3.07 -0.88 -6.21
N ARG A 64 -3.98 0.03 -5.88
CA ARG A 64 -4.08 1.35 -6.53
C ARG A 64 -3.03 2.30 -5.98
N LEU A 65 -2.83 2.30 -4.67
CA LEU A 65 -1.84 3.16 -4.03
C LEU A 65 -0.43 2.86 -4.56
N VAL A 66 -0.07 1.58 -4.71
CA VAL A 66 1.20 1.16 -5.33
C VAL A 66 1.38 1.78 -6.71
N LYS A 67 0.37 1.74 -7.57
CA LYS A 67 0.45 2.29 -8.94
C LYS A 67 0.74 3.78 -8.94
N TYR A 68 0.11 4.55 -8.05
CA TYR A 68 0.38 5.99 -7.94
C TYR A 68 1.76 6.28 -7.37
N LEU A 69 2.15 5.62 -6.28
CA LEU A 69 3.42 5.89 -5.61
C LEU A 69 4.64 5.41 -6.40
N ALA A 70 4.51 4.34 -7.19
CA ALA A 70 5.59 3.85 -8.05
C ALA A 70 6.10 4.95 -8.99
N ALA A 71 5.18 5.72 -9.58
CA ALA A 71 5.47 6.78 -10.53
C ALA A 71 6.07 8.06 -9.92
N ILE A 72 6.07 8.20 -8.60
CA ILE A 72 6.62 9.38 -7.92
C ILE A 72 8.12 9.14 -7.67
N PRO A 73 9.04 9.83 -8.38
CA PRO A 73 10.47 9.73 -8.10
C PRO A 73 10.78 10.31 -6.72
N VAL A 74 11.75 9.72 -6.05
CA VAL A 74 12.29 10.20 -4.78
C VAL A 74 13.81 10.41 -4.91
N SER A 75 14.39 11.21 -4.03
CA SER A 75 15.85 11.35 -3.96
C SER A 75 16.49 10.01 -3.60
N ALA A 76 17.80 9.88 -3.88
CA ALA A 76 18.57 8.69 -3.49
C ALA A 76 18.49 8.41 -1.97
N GLU A 77 18.40 9.46 -1.15
CA GLU A 77 18.23 9.35 0.30
C GLU A 77 16.83 8.86 0.70
N GLY A 78 15.79 9.21 -0.06
CA GLY A 78 14.40 8.77 0.20
C GLY A 78 14.07 7.38 -0.34
N GLU A 79 14.86 6.87 -1.28
CA GLU A 79 14.63 5.60 -1.97
C GLU A 79 14.58 4.38 -1.01
N PRO A 80 15.42 4.25 0.03
CA PRO A 80 15.28 3.17 1.02
C PRO A 80 13.92 3.19 1.71
N HIS A 81 13.42 4.38 2.09
CA HIS A 81 12.12 4.52 2.76
C HIS A 81 10.95 4.24 1.83
N LYS A 82 11.02 4.72 0.58
CA LYS A 82 10.03 4.36 -0.45
C LYS A 82 10.01 2.85 -0.65
N ARG A 83 11.18 2.21 -0.74
CA ARG A 83 11.29 0.77 -0.94
C ARG A 83 10.70 -0.04 0.19
N GLU A 84 11.00 0.30 1.43
CA GLU A 84 10.43 -0.35 2.61
C GLU A 84 8.90 -0.20 2.65
N PHE A 85 8.40 1.02 2.43
CA PHE A 85 6.97 1.29 2.42
C PHE A 85 6.24 0.56 1.28
N MET A 86 6.79 0.62 0.07
CA MET A 86 6.24 -0.06 -1.11
C MET A 86 6.26 -1.58 -0.96
N ALA A 87 7.30 -2.15 -0.32
CA ALA A 87 7.37 -3.59 -0.07
C ALA A 87 6.20 -4.07 0.79
N GLY A 88 5.87 -3.35 1.87
CA GLY A 88 4.71 -3.65 2.70
C GLY A 88 3.40 -3.57 1.92
N LEU A 89 3.20 -2.48 1.16
CA LEU A 89 2.01 -2.31 0.32
C LEU A 89 1.84 -3.41 -0.73
N LEU A 90 2.93 -3.81 -1.37
CA LEU A 90 2.93 -4.84 -2.41
C LEU A 90 2.59 -6.22 -1.86
N VAL A 91 3.14 -6.59 -0.70
CA VAL A 91 2.79 -7.87 -0.04
C VAL A 91 1.30 -7.91 0.27
N ASP A 92 0.73 -6.82 0.77
CA ASP A 92 -0.70 -6.70 1.04
C ASP A 92 -1.55 -6.74 -0.23
N ALA A 93 -1.11 -6.06 -1.30
CA ALA A 93 -1.77 -6.05 -2.60
C ALA A 93 -1.81 -7.46 -3.21
N VAL A 94 -0.67 -8.17 -3.23
CA VAL A 94 -0.62 -9.57 -3.70
C VAL A 94 -1.55 -10.46 -2.88
N GLY A 95 -1.52 -10.33 -1.55
CA GLY A 95 -2.40 -11.12 -0.68
C GLY A 95 -3.89 -10.88 -0.95
N ARG A 96 -4.28 -9.65 -1.29
CA ARG A 96 -5.64 -9.34 -1.73
C ARG A 96 -5.99 -9.93 -3.08
N CYS A 97 -5.16 -9.70 -4.09
CA CYS A 97 -5.39 -10.24 -5.42
C CYS A 97 -5.56 -11.76 -5.37
N LEU A 98 -4.73 -12.47 -4.60
CA LEU A 98 -4.85 -13.92 -4.40
C LEU A 98 -6.17 -14.33 -3.72
N ARG A 99 -6.65 -13.56 -2.73
CA ARG A 99 -7.96 -13.82 -2.08
C ARG A 99 -9.15 -13.59 -2.99
N HIS A 100 -9.03 -12.69 -3.96
CA HIS A 100 -10.07 -12.33 -4.92
C HIS A 100 -9.93 -13.03 -6.28
N ASN A 101 -9.00 -13.98 -6.41
CA ASN A 101 -8.73 -14.71 -7.65
C ASN A 101 -8.23 -13.82 -8.81
N GLU A 102 -7.61 -12.68 -8.50
CA GLU A 102 -7.03 -11.72 -9.45
C GLU A 102 -5.57 -12.08 -9.77
N ARG A 103 -5.36 -13.28 -10.32
CA ARG A 103 -4.02 -13.89 -10.43
C ARG A 103 -3.04 -13.08 -11.26
N GLU A 104 -3.46 -12.54 -12.40
CA GLU A 104 -2.56 -11.80 -13.29
C GLU A 104 -2.07 -10.50 -12.62
N GLN A 105 -2.95 -9.82 -11.89
CA GLN A 105 -2.56 -8.64 -11.11
C GLN A 105 -1.60 -9.00 -9.96
N ALA A 106 -1.81 -10.13 -9.29
CA ALA A 106 -0.89 -10.64 -8.27
C ALA A 106 0.51 -10.92 -8.84
N ARG A 107 0.59 -11.53 -10.03
CA ARG A 107 1.86 -11.80 -10.73
C ARG A 107 2.58 -10.52 -11.12
N GLN A 108 1.85 -9.53 -11.63
CA GLN A 108 2.42 -8.22 -11.93
C GLN A 108 3.04 -7.57 -10.68
N PHE A 109 2.37 -7.67 -9.52
CA PHE A 109 2.93 -7.12 -8.28
C PHE A 109 4.13 -7.91 -7.74
N LEU A 110 4.13 -9.25 -7.87
CA LEU A 110 5.29 -10.08 -7.50
C LEU A 110 6.55 -9.72 -8.33
N GLN A 111 6.37 -9.27 -9.57
CA GLN A 111 7.45 -8.86 -10.46
C GLN A 111 7.86 -7.39 -10.28
N HIS A 112 7.21 -6.64 -9.38
CA HIS A 112 7.50 -5.23 -9.18
C HIS A 112 8.88 -5.02 -8.55
N GLU A 113 9.62 -4.00 -8.98
CA GLU A 113 10.96 -3.68 -8.48
C GLU A 113 11.07 -3.44 -6.96
N TYR A 114 9.95 -3.09 -6.33
CA TYR A 114 9.85 -2.82 -4.89
C TYR A 114 9.34 -4.04 -4.12
N TYR A 115 9.03 -5.15 -4.79
CA TYR A 115 8.61 -6.36 -4.11
C TYR A 115 9.76 -6.90 -3.25
N PRO A 116 9.52 -7.29 -1.99
CA PRO A 116 10.59 -7.79 -1.14
C PRO A 116 11.18 -9.08 -1.73
N ARG A 117 12.50 -9.08 -1.93
CA ARG A 117 13.26 -10.22 -2.47
C ARG A 117 13.17 -11.46 -1.55
N PRO A 118 13.45 -12.68 -2.06
CA PRO A 118 12.89 -13.95 -1.58
C PRO A 118 13.45 -14.49 -0.24
N HIS A 119 13.93 -13.63 0.65
CA HIS A 119 14.34 -14.03 1.99
C HIS A 119 13.16 -14.14 2.98
N ALA A 120 11.93 -13.85 2.53
CA ALA A 120 10.72 -13.98 3.34
C ALA A 120 9.89 -15.20 2.92
N LEU A 121 9.52 -16.08 3.87
CA LEU A 121 8.59 -17.19 3.66
C LEU A 121 7.28 -16.75 2.99
N THR A 122 6.85 -15.52 3.27
CA THR A 122 5.67 -14.90 2.65
C THR A 122 5.78 -14.80 1.12
N HIS A 123 6.97 -14.50 0.59
CA HIS A 123 7.22 -14.43 -0.86
C HIS A 123 6.94 -15.78 -1.52
N TYR A 124 7.59 -16.84 -1.06
CA TYR A 124 7.41 -18.19 -1.62
C TYR A 124 5.96 -18.67 -1.55
N ALA A 125 5.29 -18.41 -0.43
CA ALA A 125 3.88 -18.77 -0.27
C ALA A 125 2.99 -18.06 -1.30
N GLN A 126 3.22 -16.77 -1.53
CA GLN A 126 2.47 -15.98 -2.50
C GLN A 126 2.80 -16.37 -3.94
N GLU A 127 4.07 -16.61 -4.25
CA GLU A 127 4.53 -17.04 -5.58
C GLU A 127 3.95 -18.42 -5.95
N LEU A 128 4.01 -19.39 -5.02
CA LEU A 128 3.38 -20.70 -5.19
C LEU A 128 1.87 -20.56 -5.43
N CYS A 129 1.18 -19.72 -4.67
CA CYS A 129 -0.26 -19.51 -4.89
C CYS A 129 -0.56 -18.83 -6.23
N ALA A 130 0.30 -17.92 -6.67
CA ALA A 130 0.16 -17.23 -7.95
C ALA A 130 0.48 -18.13 -9.15
N SER A 131 1.26 -19.20 -8.98
CA SER A 131 1.57 -20.16 -10.04
C SER A 131 0.45 -21.18 -10.26
N LEU A 132 -0.35 -21.49 -9.23
CA LEU A 132 -1.48 -22.41 -9.32
C LEU A 132 -2.65 -21.88 -10.20
N PRO A 133 -3.52 -22.78 -10.71
CA PRO A 133 -4.79 -22.40 -11.33
C PRO A 133 -5.65 -21.58 -10.36
N GLY A 134 -6.32 -20.54 -10.84
CA GLY A 134 -6.95 -19.51 -10.01
C GLY A 134 -7.72 -20.01 -8.78
N PRO A 135 -8.73 -20.90 -8.94
CA PRO A 135 -9.49 -21.44 -7.81
C PRO A 135 -8.63 -22.21 -6.79
N LEU A 136 -7.59 -22.91 -7.25
CA LEU A 136 -6.67 -23.66 -6.40
C LEU A 136 -5.72 -22.73 -5.65
N GLY A 137 -5.14 -21.75 -6.34
CA GLY A 137 -4.26 -20.74 -5.74
C GLY A 137 -4.97 -19.93 -4.65
N CYS A 138 -6.20 -19.48 -4.92
CA CYS A 138 -7.02 -18.78 -3.93
C CYS A 138 -7.32 -19.65 -2.70
N ARG A 139 -7.69 -20.93 -2.90
CA ARG A 139 -7.97 -21.86 -1.79
C ARG A 139 -6.72 -22.14 -0.96
N ALA A 140 -5.60 -22.45 -1.61
CA ALA A 140 -4.33 -22.68 -0.96
C ALA A 140 -3.90 -21.47 -0.12
N TYR A 141 -4.01 -20.25 -0.68
CA TYR A 141 -3.65 -19.03 0.03
C TYR A 141 -4.52 -18.79 1.26
N ARG A 142 -5.84 -19.00 1.16
CA ARG A 142 -6.76 -18.86 2.30
C ARG A 142 -6.47 -19.87 3.41
N LEU A 143 -6.17 -21.13 3.04
CA LEU A 143 -5.78 -22.16 4.01
C LEU A 143 -4.52 -21.77 4.77
N MET A 144 -3.47 -21.33 4.06
CA MET A 144 -2.23 -20.87 4.70
C MET A 144 -2.45 -19.67 5.63
N GLN A 145 -3.30 -18.71 5.25
CA GLN A 145 -3.65 -17.60 6.15
C GLN A 145 -4.45 -18.04 7.37
N GLY A 146 -5.29 -19.08 7.23
CA GLY A 146 -6.01 -19.68 8.36
C GLY A 146 -5.04 -20.27 9.38
N LEU A 147 -4.06 -21.05 8.92
CA LEU A 147 -3.03 -21.67 9.77
C LEU A 147 -2.13 -20.66 10.48
N LYS A 148 -1.95 -19.45 9.94
CA LYS A 148 -1.15 -18.38 10.57
C LYS A 148 -1.91 -17.63 11.67
N ARG A 149 -3.24 -17.78 11.75
CA ARG A 149 -4.10 -17.08 12.72
C ARG A 149 -4.44 -17.92 13.96
N THR A 150 -4.24 -19.23 13.89
CA THR A 150 -4.21 -20.17 15.01
C THR A 150 -2.84 -20.16 15.67
#